data_AF-A0A183CC82-F1
#
_entry.id   AF-A0A183CC82-F1
#
_cell.length_a   1.000
_cell.length_b   1.000
_cell.length_c   1.000
_cell.angle_alpha   90.00
_cell.angle_beta   90.00
_cell.angle_gamma   90.00
#
_symmetry.space_group_name_H-M   'P 1'
#
loop_
_entity.id
_entity.type
_entity.pdbx_description
1 polymer ?
#
loop_
_entity_poly.entity_id
_entity_poly.type
_entity_poly.pdbx_seq_one_letter_code
_entity_poly.pdbx_strand_id
1 'polypeptide(L)'
;MSVHECGSRVIQRLLEHFTEQQKRPVLEQLHDNVLSLVTDKYGCYVIEHVLEHGLPEDRERIMRSLHDNVLTLITDQYGCFVIQHVIEHGLPEDRERIVRVLQGDIMENAHHNSICSVIYKFLIFGTKEQKNALIDEVCAV
;
A
#
# COMPACT_ATOMS: atom_id res chain seq x y z
N MET A 1 -10.83 2.82 -15.78
CA MET A 1 -12.19 2.55 -15.28
C MET A 1 -12.43 3.46 -14.08
N SER A 2 -13.56 4.18 -14.09
CA SER A 2 -14.12 5.03 -13.02
C SER A 2 -13.14 5.88 -12.18
N VAL A 3 -12.73 7.01 -12.76
CA VAL A 3 -11.80 8.02 -12.21
C VAL A 3 -12.54 9.15 -11.46
N HIS A 4 -13.57 8.83 -10.68
CA HIS A 4 -14.40 9.83 -9.98
C HIS A 4 -14.96 9.29 -8.65
N GLU A 5 -15.21 10.18 -7.68
CA GLU A 5 -15.71 9.87 -6.33
C GLU A 5 -16.92 8.92 -6.29
N CYS A 6 -17.86 9.07 -7.22
CA CYS A 6 -19.02 8.18 -7.31
C CYS A 6 -18.62 6.77 -7.78
N GLY A 7 -17.62 6.68 -8.64
CA GLY A 7 -17.13 5.44 -9.23
C GLY A 7 -16.44 4.52 -8.22
N SER A 8 -15.56 5.07 -7.37
CA SER A 8 -14.90 4.27 -6.31
C SER A 8 -15.91 3.75 -5.29
N ARG A 9 -16.88 4.57 -4.89
CA ARG A 9 -17.95 4.17 -3.96
C ARG A 9 -18.85 3.08 -4.55
N VAL A 10 -19.15 3.16 -5.84
CA VAL A 10 -19.91 2.11 -6.54
C VAL A 10 -19.11 0.82 -6.59
N ILE A 11 -17.80 0.88 -6.87
CA ILE A 11 -16.93 -0.31 -6.88
C ILE A 11 -16.86 -0.94 -5.49
N GLN A 12 -16.64 -0.17 -4.42
CA GLN A 12 -16.64 -0.69 -3.05
C GLN A 12 -17.98 -1.35 -2.69
N ARG A 13 -19.11 -0.68 -2.97
CA ARG A 13 -20.44 -1.27 -2.73
C ARG A 13 -20.67 -2.56 -3.52
N LEU A 14 -20.16 -2.63 -4.75
CA LEU A 14 -20.21 -3.85 -5.55
C LEU A 14 -19.38 -4.96 -4.89
N LEU A 15 -18.15 -4.65 -4.45
CA LEU A 15 -17.28 -5.59 -3.77
C LEU A 15 -17.83 -6.04 -2.40
N GLU A 16 -18.63 -5.23 -1.72
CA GLU A 16 -19.27 -5.55 -0.43
C GLU A 16 -20.49 -6.47 -0.59
N HIS A 17 -21.33 -6.24 -1.60
CA HIS A 17 -22.67 -6.84 -1.66
C HIS A 17 -22.85 -7.97 -2.68
N PHE A 18 -21.91 -8.13 -3.63
CA PHE A 18 -22.05 -9.12 -4.70
C PHE A 18 -21.40 -10.46 -4.31
N THR A 19 -21.74 -11.53 -5.03
CA THR A 19 -21.07 -12.83 -4.86
C THR A 19 -19.68 -12.82 -5.47
N GLU A 20 -18.79 -13.71 -5.02
CA GLU A 20 -17.42 -13.79 -5.54
C GLU A 20 -17.34 -13.94 -7.06
N GLN A 21 -18.23 -14.75 -7.66
CA GLN A 21 -18.29 -14.93 -9.10
C GLN A 21 -18.66 -13.64 -9.85
N GLN A 22 -19.53 -12.82 -9.26
CA GLN A 22 -19.93 -11.53 -9.85
C GLN A 22 -18.85 -10.47 -9.71
N LYS A 23 -18.01 -10.54 -8.67
CA LYS A 23 -16.88 -9.62 -8.47
C LYS A 23 -15.73 -9.90 -9.44
N ARG A 24 -15.54 -11.15 -9.90
CA ARG A 24 -14.37 -11.56 -10.69
C ARG A 24 -14.04 -10.64 -11.87
N PRO A 25 -14.97 -10.25 -12.77
CA PRO A 25 -14.64 -9.38 -13.90
C PRO A 25 -14.10 -8.01 -13.49
N VAL A 26 -14.63 -7.45 -12.39
CA VAL A 26 -14.20 -6.16 -11.84
C VAL A 26 -12.84 -6.29 -11.17
N LEU A 27 -12.59 -7.41 -10.48
CA LEU A 27 -11.31 -7.67 -9.83
C LEU A 27 -10.19 -7.93 -10.82
N GLU A 28 -10.42 -8.66 -11.92
CA GLU A 28 -9.41 -8.79 -12.98
C GLU A 28 -9.06 -7.42 -13.59
N GLN A 29 -10.07 -6.60 -13.85
CA GLN A 29 -9.91 -5.22 -14.30
C GLN A 29 -9.12 -4.35 -13.31
N LEU A 30 -9.33 -4.54 -12.01
CA LEU A 30 -8.56 -3.88 -10.96
C LEU A 30 -7.11 -4.35 -10.93
N HIS A 31 -6.89 -5.67 -11.03
CA HIS A 31 -5.55 -6.27 -11.04
C HIS A 31 -4.68 -5.76 -12.20
N ASP A 32 -5.27 -5.55 -13.37
CA ASP A 32 -4.57 -4.97 -14.52
C ASP A 32 -4.18 -3.50 -14.32
N ASN A 33 -4.73 -2.82 -13.30
CA ASN A 33 -4.59 -1.38 -13.09
C ASN A 33 -4.17 -0.99 -11.67
N VAL A 34 -3.60 -1.92 -10.88
CA VAL A 34 -3.29 -1.69 -9.45
C VAL A 34 -2.51 -0.40 -9.23
N LEU A 35 -1.40 -0.21 -9.93
CA LEU A 35 -0.55 0.97 -9.75
C LEU A 35 -1.32 2.28 -10.03
N SER A 36 -2.08 2.31 -11.13
CA SER A 36 -2.91 3.48 -11.48
C SER A 36 -3.97 3.77 -10.43
N LEU A 37 -4.51 2.76 -9.76
CA LEU A 37 -5.54 2.91 -8.73
C LEU A 37 -4.93 3.36 -7.40
N VAL A 38 -3.79 2.79 -7.01
CA VAL A 38 -3.08 3.17 -5.77
C VAL A 38 -2.69 4.65 -5.78
N THR A 39 -2.26 5.17 -6.93
CA THR A 39 -1.86 6.58 -7.09
C THR A 39 -3.01 7.49 -7.50
N ASP A 40 -4.27 7.03 -7.41
CA ASP A 40 -5.46 7.84 -7.68
C ASP A 40 -6.14 8.24 -6.37
N LYS A 41 -6.67 9.48 -6.35
CA LYS A 41 -7.35 10.09 -5.20
C LYS A 41 -8.48 9.22 -4.63
N TYR A 42 -9.15 8.45 -5.49
CA TYR A 42 -10.29 7.63 -5.12
C TYR A 42 -10.01 6.13 -5.27
N GLY A 43 -9.11 5.76 -6.20
CA GLY A 43 -8.67 4.39 -6.41
C GLY A 43 -7.94 3.80 -5.22
N CYS A 44 -7.19 4.60 -4.46
CA CYS A 44 -6.44 4.12 -3.28
C CYS A 44 -7.37 3.45 -2.25
N TYR A 45 -8.56 4.02 -2.02
CA TYR A 45 -9.57 3.44 -1.13
C TYR A 45 -10.15 2.13 -1.64
N VAL A 46 -10.20 1.92 -2.97
CA VAL A 46 -10.62 0.63 -3.54
C VAL A 46 -9.55 -0.42 -3.28
N ILE A 47 -8.27 -0.05 -3.41
CA ILE A 47 -7.15 -0.97 -3.14
C ILE A 47 -7.10 -1.34 -1.66
N GLU A 48 -7.20 -0.37 -0.76
CA GLU A 48 -7.28 -0.62 0.69
C GLU A 48 -8.44 -1.56 1.02
N HIS A 49 -9.62 -1.33 0.44
CA HIS A 49 -10.78 -2.21 0.65
C HIS A 49 -10.51 -3.66 0.23
N VAL A 50 -9.83 -3.89 -0.89
CA VAL A 50 -9.47 -5.26 -1.32
C VAL A 50 -8.39 -5.85 -0.42
N LEU A 51 -7.44 -5.07 0.08
CA LEU A 51 -6.44 -5.53 1.05
C LEU A 51 -7.10 -5.98 2.38
N GLU A 52 -8.13 -5.28 2.84
CA GLU A 52 -8.85 -5.60 4.07
C GLU A 52 -9.83 -6.77 3.92
N HIS A 53 -10.57 -6.81 2.81
CA HIS A 53 -11.76 -7.67 2.66
C HIS A 53 -11.70 -8.67 1.50
N GLY A 54 -10.73 -8.55 0.58
CA GLY A 54 -10.61 -9.43 -0.59
C GLY A 54 -10.26 -10.87 -0.24
N LEU A 55 -10.28 -11.76 -1.23
CA LEU A 55 -9.77 -13.12 -1.04
C LEU A 55 -8.24 -13.11 -0.91
N PRO A 56 -7.62 -14.12 -0.26
CA PRO A 56 -6.16 -14.18 -0.13
C PRO A 56 -5.41 -14.04 -1.44
N GLU A 57 -5.91 -14.64 -2.52
CA GLU A 57 -5.33 -14.55 -3.87
C GLU A 57 -5.34 -13.12 -4.45
N ASP A 58 -6.41 -12.37 -4.20
CA ASP A 58 -6.57 -10.99 -4.67
C ASP A 58 -5.62 -10.06 -3.90
N ARG A 59 -5.57 -10.24 -2.57
CA ARG A 59 -4.65 -9.50 -1.69
C ARG A 59 -3.20 -9.75 -2.09
N GLU A 60 -2.83 -11.00 -2.35
CA GLU A 60 -1.47 -11.36 -2.75
C GLU A 60 -1.09 -10.74 -4.10
N ARG A 61 -2.00 -10.71 -5.08
CA ARG A 61 -1.76 -10.05 -6.38
C ARG A 61 -1.52 -8.56 -6.22
N ILE A 62 -2.35 -7.88 -5.44
CA ILE A 62 -2.16 -6.46 -5.14
C ILE A 62 -0.85 -6.23 -4.40
N MET A 63 -0.58 -7.01 -3.33
CA MET A 63 0.62 -6.86 -2.50
C MET A 63 1.91 -7.03 -3.32
N ARG A 64 1.93 -7.97 -4.28
CA ARG A 64 3.05 -8.08 -5.23
C ARG A 64 3.28 -6.79 -6.01
N SER A 65 2.21 -6.22 -6.58
CA SER A 65 2.32 -4.94 -7.31
C SER A 65 2.78 -3.79 -6.42
N LEU A 66 2.41 -3.76 -5.13
CA LEU A 66 2.87 -2.75 -4.19
C LEU A 66 4.37 -2.91 -3.89
N HIS A 67 4.81 -4.14 -3.61
CA HIS A 67 6.22 -4.45 -3.33
C HIS A 67 7.14 -4.09 -4.48
N ASP A 68 6.70 -4.28 -5.73
CA ASP A 68 7.48 -3.92 -6.92
C ASP A 68 7.64 -2.40 -7.10
N ASN A 69 6.85 -1.57 -6.40
CA ASN A 69 6.78 -0.12 -6.60
C ASN A 69 6.88 0.71 -5.31
N VAL A 70 7.38 0.13 -4.21
CA VAL A 70 7.36 0.74 -2.86
C VAL A 70 7.89 2.18 -2.85
N LEU A 71 9.06 2.46 -3.46
CA LEU A 71 9.64 3.80 -3.48
C LEU A 71 8.73 4.83 -4.14
N THR A 72 8.26 4.50 -5.35
CA THR A 72 7.33 5.35 -6.10
C THR A 72 6.09 5.64 -5.28
N LEU A 73 5.52 4.60 -4.65
CA LEU A 73 4.29 4.72 -3.87
C LEU A 73 4.48 5.53 -2.59
N ILE A 74 5.60 5.39 -1.89
CA ILE A 74 5.88 6.18 -0.68
C ILE A 74 6.01 7.67 -1.00
N THR A 75 6.56 8.01 -2.17
CA THR A 75 6.68 9.42 -2.60
C THR A 75 5.40 9.98 -3.23
N ASP A 76 4.45 9.12 -3.59
CA ASP A 76 3.18 9.55 -4.19
C ASP A 76 2.25 10.20 -3.16
N GLN A 77 1.44 11.16 -3.63
CA GLN A 77 0.50 11.92 -2.80
C GLN A 77 -0.67 11.07 -2.26
N TYR A 78 -0.97 9.93 -2.88
CA TYR A 78 -2.05 9.01 -2.45
C TYR A 78 -1.51 7.62 -2.10
N GLY A 79 -0.56 7.10 -2.88
CA GLY A 79 0.06 5.80 -2.68
C GLY A 79 0.73 5.65 -1.31
N CYS A 80 1.21 6.76 -0.72
CA CYS A 80 1.85 6.72 0.59
C CYS A 80 0.87 6.33 1.71
N PHE A 81 -0.43 6.59 1.54
CA PHE A 81 -1.46 6.14 2.48
C PHE A 81 -1.68 4.63 2.39
N VAL A 82 -1.66 4.06 1.18
CA VAL A 82 -1.77 2.61 0.97
C VAL A 82 -0.56 1.89 1.57
N ILE A 83 0.65 2.43 1.42
CA ILE A 83 1.85 1.86 2.06
C ILE A 83 1.74 1.93 3.60
N GLN A 84 1.28 3.04 4.15
CA GLN A 84 1.02 3.15 5.59
C GLN A 84 -0.02 2.12 6.06
N HIS A 85 -1.08 1.91 5.28
CA HIS A 85 -2.08 0.88 5.57
C HIS A 85 -1.45 -0.52 5.62
N VAL A 86 -0.56 -0.87 4.69
CA VAL A 86 0.20 -2.13 4.73
C VAL A 86 1.07 -2.23 5.98
N ILE A 87 1.68 -1.14 6.43
CA ILE A 87 2.49 -1.13 7.67
C ILE A 87 1.63 -1.35 8.92
N GLU A 88 0.41 -0.80 8.95
CA GLU A 88 -0.51 -0.95 10.07
C GLU A 88 -1.12 -2.34 10.15
N HIS A 89 -1.59 -2.86 9.02
CA HIS A 89 -2.48 -4.03 8.97
C HIS A 89 -1.91 -5.24 8.22
N GLY A 90 -0.85 -5.05 7.43
CA GLY A 90 -0.20 -6.11 6.67
C GLY A 90 0.66 -7.04 7.53
N LEU A 91 1.21 -8.07 6.90
CA LEU A 91 1.99 -9.10 7.58
C LEU A 91 3.40 -8.59 7.95
N PRO A 92 4.07 -9.18 8.96
CA PRO A 92 5.45 -8.84 9.29
C PRO A 92 6.42 -8.93 8.10
N GLU A 93 6.21 -9.88 7.19
CA GLU A 93 7.02 -10.09 5.99
C GLU A 93 6.85 -8.96 4.98
N ASP A 94 5.64 -8.41 4.86
CA ASP A 94 5.38 -7.25 3.99
C ASP A 94 6.08 -6.01 4.53
N ARG A 95 6.00 -5.79 5.84
CA ARG A 95 6.73 -4.72 6.54
C ARG A 95 8.23 -4.84 6.34
N GLU A 96 8.77 -6.05 6.43
CA GLU A 96 10.19 -6.30 6.23
C GLU A 96 10.64 -5.95 4.81
N ARG A 97 9.86 -6.29 3.78
CA ARG A 97 10.17 -5.90 2.39
C ARG A 97 10.19 -4.39 2.21
N ILE A 98 9.23 -3.68 2.79
CA ILE A 98 9.18 -2.22 2.72
C ILE A 98 10.40 -1.60 3.43
N VAL A 99 10.78 -2.11 4.61
CA VAL A 99 12.00 -1.66 5.32
C VAL A 99 13.25 -1.86 4.48
N ARG A 100 13.41 -3.04 3.84
CA ARG A 100 14.58 -3.32 3.00
C ARG A 100 14.71 -2.36 1.82
N VAL A 101 13.59 -1.99 1.21
CA VAL A 101 13.58 -0.99 0.12
C VAL A 101 13.98 0.39 0.65
N LEU A 102 13.48 0.77 1.83
CA LEU A 102 13.82 2.05 2.45
C LEU A 102 15.30 2.13 2.85
N GLN A 103 15.91 1.05 3.35
CA GLN A 103 17.32 1.04 3.75
C GLN A 103 18.30 1.33 2.60
N GLY A 104 17.88 1.24 1.34
CA GLY A 104 18.72 1.64 0.20
C GLY A 104 18.64 3.13 -0.15
N ASP A 105 17.51 3.79 0.16
CA ASP A 105 17.12 5.08 -0.46
C ASP A 105 16.64 6.16 0.54
N ILE A 106 16.60 5.85 1.85
CA ILE A 106 16.21 6.79 2.90
C ILE A 106 17.08 8.06 2.85
N MET A 107 18.38 7.93 2.60
CA MET A 107 19.31 9.07 2.66
C MET A 107 19.02 10.12 1.59
N GLU A 108 18.64 9.72 0.37
CA GLU A 108 18.36 10.67 -0.72
C GLU A 108 16.99 11.34 -0.56
N ASN A 109 16.08 10.72 0.19
CA ASN A 109 14.67 11.11 0.20
C ASN A 109 14.11 11.48 1.59
N ALA A 110 14.94 11.50 2.64
CA ALA A 110 14.53 11.82 4.03
C ALA A 110 13.88 13.22 4.19
N HIS A 111 14.06 14.12 3.24
CA HIS A 111 13.39 15.44 3.22
C HIS A 111 11.92 15.38 2.78
N HIS A 112 11.44 14.23 2.31
CA HIS A 112 10.06 14.07 1.87
C HIS A 112 9.13 13.80 3.06
N ASN A 113 8.14 14.67 3.28
CA ASN A 113 7.19 14.54 4.39
C ASN A 113 6.50 13.15 4.46
N SER A 114 6.21 12.55 3.30
CA SER A 114 5.62 11.21 3.22
C SER A 114 6.54 10.12 3.77
N ILE A 115 7.85 10.23 3.55
CA ILE A 115 8.83 9.25 4.05
C ILE A 115 8.94 9.36 5.57
N CYS A 116 8.99 10.57 6.12
CA CYS A 116 8.93 10.77 7.57
C CYS A 116 7.68 10.16 8.19
N SER A 117 6.52 10.30 7.54
CA SER A 117 5.26 9.70 8.00
C SER A 117 5.30 8.17 7.98
N VAL A 118 5.85 7.58 6.91
CA VAL A 118 6.06 6.13 6.79
C VAL A 118 7.02 5.60 7.86
N ILE A 119 8.15 6.27 8.09
CA ILE A 119 9.11 5.90 9.15
C ILE A 119 8.43 5.97 10.52
N TYR A 120 7.69 7.05 10.81
CA TYR A 120 6.93 7.18 12.04
C TYR A 120 5.94 6.02 12.23
N LYS A 121 5.31 5.57 11.15
CA LYS A 121 4.41 4.42 11.16
C LYS A 121 5.13 3.12 11.53
N PHE A 122 6.31 2.89 11.00
CA PHE A 122 7.14 1.75 11.41
C PHE A 122 7.55 1.81 12.88
N LEU A 123 7.85 2.99 13.43
CA LEU A 123 8.17 3.13 14.85
C LEU A 123 7.01 2.72 15.77
N ILE A 124 5.77 2.82 15.29
CA ILE A 124 4.59 2.36 16.02
C ILE A 124 4.36 0.87 15.79
N PHE A 125 4.20 0.44 14.54
CA PHE A 125 3.67 -0.88 14.17
C PHE A 125 4.72 -1.93 13.81
N GLY A 126 5.96 -1.53 13.54
CA GLY A 126 7.05 -2.46 13.20
C GLY A 126 7.44 -3.38 14.35
N THR A 127 8.15 -4.47 14.04
CA THR A 127 8.80 -5.31 15.06
C THR A 127 10.01 -4.58 15.66
N LYS A 128 10.58 -5.13 16.75
CA LYS A 128 11.79 -4.55 17.36
C LYS A 128 12.95 -4.51 16.37
N GLU A 129 13.11 -5.57 15.59
CA GLU A 129 14.14 -5.72 14.57
C GLU A 129 13.97 -4.67 13.47
N GLN A 130 12.74 -4.48 12.97
CA GLN A 130 12.43 -3.47 11.96
C GLN A 130 12.69 -2.04 12.45
N LYS A 131 12.34 -1.75 13.71
CA LYS A 131 12.60 -0.43 14.31
C LYS A 131 14.09 -0.15 14.45
N ASN A 132 14.85 -1.12 14.96
CA ASN A 132 16.30 -0.98 15.09
C ASN A 132 16.95 -0.76 13.72
N ALA A 133 16.53 -1.53 12.71
CA ALA A 133 17.05 -1.44 11.34
C ALA A 133 16.83 -0.06 10.70
N LEU A 134 15.72 0.62 11.02
CA LEU A 134 15.46 1.99 10.58
C LEU A 134 16.21 3.05 11.40
N ILE A 135 16.34 2.84 12.72
CA ILE A 135 17.06 3.75 13.61
C ILE A 135 18.55 3.77 13.24
N ASP A 136 19.15 2.60 13.02
CA ASP A 136 20.56 2.48 12.64
C ASP A 136 20.86 3.25 11.35
N GLU A 137 19.94 3.19 10.37
CA GLU A 137 20.05 3.93 9.11
C GLU A 137 19.98 5.46 9.30
N VAL A 138 19.04 5.93 10.12
CA VAL A 138 18.89 7.37 10.41
C VAL A 138 20.03 7.91 11.28
N CYS A 139 20.58 7.10 12.19
CA CYS A 139 21.68 7.47 13.09
C CYS A 139 23.07 7.30 12.48
N ALA A 140 23.20 6.60 11.34
CA ALA A 140 24.44 6.54 10.57
C ALA A 140 24.79 7.87 9.86
N VAL A 141 23.95 8.90 10.03
CA VAL A 141 24.08 10.28 9.52
C VAL A 141 24.91 11.16 10.45
#